data_AF-A0A0U3E2G7-F1
#
_entry.id   AF-A0A0U3E2G7-F1
#
_cell.length_a   1.000
_cell.length_b   1.000
_cell.length_c   1.000
_cell.angle_alpha   90.00
_cell.angle_beta   90.00
_cell.angle_gamma   90.00
#
_symmetry.space_group_name_H-M   'P 1'
#
loop_
_entity.id
_entity.type
_entity.pdbx_description
1 polymer ?
#
loop_
_entity_poly.entity_id
_entity_poly.type
_entity_poly.pdbx_seq_one_letter_code
_entity_poly.pdbx_strand_id
1 'polypeptide(L)'
;MTSSTTRIRLRSALPALPTLPVLLRILAATVGGYLFCWGFMALALAGTYAAGLSFHDAEHLSAMLGLLVYLGVFLWAFAARSVLRLWMTLAVGAGVMAGAATLLQRALV
;
A
#
# COMPACT_ATOMS: atom_id res chain seq x y z
N MET A 1 44.75 -43.15 5.81
CA MET A 1 44.25 -42.49 4.59
C MET A 1 42.83 -42.96 4.32
N THR A 2 41.83 -42.11 4.55
CA THR A 2 40.60 -41.93 3.75
C THR A 2 39.65 -41.01 4.54
N SER A 3 39.74 -39.73 4.21
CA SER A 3 38.94 -38.65 4.75
C SER A 3 37.47 -38.83 4.35
N SER A 4 36.63 -39.30 5.27
CA SER A 4 35.19 -39.34 5.05
C SER A 4 34.62 -37.93 5.14
N THR A 5 34.29 -37.41 3.97
CA THR A 5 33.80 -36.07 3.69
C THR A 5 32.42 -35.87 4.32
N THR A 6 32.38 -35.43 5.57
CA THR A 6 31.17 -34.95 6.25
C THR A 6 30.70 -33.66 5.56
N ARG A 7 29.97 -33.81 4.46
CA ARG A 7 29.21 -32.73 3.84
C ARG A 7 28.09 -32.39 4.80
N ILE A 8 28.41 -31.53 5.76
CA ILE A 8 27.49 -30.73 6.53
C ILE A 8 26.67 -29.94 5.51
N ARG A 9 25.58 -30.55 5.03
CA ARG A 9 24.48 -29.84 4.40
C ARG A 9 23.83 -29.03 5.51
N LEU A 10 24.45 -27.90 5.86
CA LEU A 10 23.77 -26.74 6.41
C LEU A 10 22.85 -26.20 5.32
N ARG A 11 21.89 -27.01 4.87
CA ARG A 11 20.60 -26.47 4.45
C ARG A 11 20.01 -26.05 5.77
N SER A 12 20.28 -24.79 6.11
CA SER A 12 19.51 -24.02 7.06
C SER A 12 18.08 -24.52 7.01
N ALA A 13 17.71 -25.33 8.00
CA ALA A 13 16.34 -25.61 8.34
C ALA A 13 15.80 -24.29 8.88
N LEU A 14 15.61 -23.31 7.99
CA LEU A 14 14.69 -22.22 8.25
C LEU A 14 13.35 -22.96 8.36
N PRO A 15 12.78 -23.11 9.56
CA PRO A 15 11.50 -23.79 9.70
C PRO A 15 10.54 -23.13 8.71
N ALA A 16 9.93 -23.93 7.82
CA ALA A 16 9.01 -23.42 6.82
C ALA A 16 8.00 -22.50 7.51
N LEU A 17 8.12 -21.19 7.28
CA LEU A 17 7.70 -20.11 8.18
C LEU A 17 6.17 -19.91 8.13
N PRO A 18 5.36 -20.40 9.09
CA PRO A 18 3.95 -20.00 9.20
C PRO A 18 3.78 -18.49 9.48
N THR A 19 4.87 -17.81 9.88
CA THR A 19 4.92 -16.37 10.15
C THR A 19 5.07 -15.51 8.89
N LEU A 20 5.61 -16.05 7.78
CA LEU A 20 5.85 -15.27 6.57
C LEU A 20 4.56 -14.75 5.91
N PRO A 21 3.47 -15.54 5.78
CA PRO A 21 2.19 -15.04 5.27
C PRO A 21 1.58 -13.94 6.15
N VAL A 22 1.74 -14.05 7.46
CA VAL A 22 1.26 -13.05 8.43
C VAL A 22 2.07 -11.76 8.29
N LEU A 23 3.39 -11.85 8.21
CA LEU A 23 4.28 -10.70 8.02
C LEU A 23 3.99 -9.98 6.70
N LEU A 24 3.82 -10.73 5.60
CA LEU A 24 3.46 -10.16 4.30
C LEU A 24 2.11 -9.45 4.32
N ARG A 25 1.16 -9.93 5.12
CA ARG A 25 -0.16 -9.33 5.29
C ARG A 25 -0.11 -8.04 6.13
N ILE A 26 0.70 -8.03 7.18
CA ILE A 26 0.97 -6.82 7.97
C ILE A 26 1.67 -5.78 7.09
N LEU A 27 2.73 -6.16 6.37
CA LEU A 27 3.41 -5.27 5.43
C LEU A 27 2.47 -4.76 4.34
N ALA A 28 1.58 -5.60 3.81
CA ALA A 28 0.56 -5.17 2.86
C ALA A 28 -0.40 -4.13 3.45
N ALA A 29 -0.87 -4.35 4.68
CA ALA A 29 -1.78 -3.45 5.36
C ALA A 29 -1.12 -2.09 5.64
N THR A 30 0.10 -2.10 6.15
CA THR A 30 0.80 -0.86 6.53
C THR A 30 1.39 -0.16 5.31
N VAL A 31 2.25 -0.82 4.54
CA VAL A 31 2.97 -0.21 3.41
C VAL A 31 2.03 0.00 2.23
N GLY A 32 1.24 -1.02 1.88
CA GLY A 32 0.30 -0.92 0.77
C GLY A 32 -0.84 0.06 1.09
N GLY A 33 -1.38 0.02 2.32
CA GLY A 33 -2.38 0.99 2.77
C GLY A 33 -1.85 2.43 2.77
N TYR A 34 -0.60 2.63 3.19
CA TYR A 34 0.05 3.94 3.16
C TYR A 34 0.23 4.46 1.73
N LEU A 35 0.75 3.63 0.81
CA LEU A 35 0.90 4.01 -0.61
C LEU A 35 -0.43 4.37 -1.26
N PHE A 36 -1.48 3.59 -0.98
CA PHE A 36 -2.82 3.87 -1.48
C PHE A 36 -3.37 5.20 -0.94
N CYS A 37 -3.22 5.43 0.36
CA CYS A 37 -3.65 6.66 0.99
C CYS A 37 -2.90 7.88 0.43
N TRP A 38 -1.60 7.73 0.14
CA TRP A 38 -0.82 8.78 -0.50
C TRP A 38 -1.34 9.13 -1.90
N GLY A 39 -1.66 8.13 -2.72
CA GLY A 39 -2.28 8.35 -4.04
C GLY A 39 -3.67 9.01 -3.94
N PHE A 40 -4.48 8.60 -2.97
CA PHE A 40 -5.79 9.21 -2.70
C PHE A 40 -5.65 10.67 -2.25
N MET A 41 -4.72 10.97 -1.35
CA MET A 41 -4.42 12.35 -0.90
C MET A 41 -4.05 13.25 -2.06
N ALA A 42 -3.17 12.79 -2.95
CA ALA A 42 -2.76 13.55 -4.12
C ALA A 42 -3.95 13.89 -5.04
N LEU A 43 -4.85 12.93 -5.26
CA LEU A 43 -6.06 13.12 -6.04
C LEU A 43 -7.08 14.03 -5.34
N ALA A 44 -7.27 13.85 -4.04
CA ALA A 44 -8.20 14.65 -3.24
C ALA A 44 -7.75 16.12 -3.18
N LEU A 45 -6.47 16.39 -2.92
CA LEU A 45 -5.90 17.74 -2.97
C LEU A 45 -6.06 18.36 -4.37
N ALA A 46 -5.67 17.62 -5.43
CA ALA A 46 -5.75 18.13 -6.80
C ALA A 46 -7.20 18.41 -7.21
N GLY A 47 -8.14 17.53 -6.85
CA GLY A 47 -9.57 17.67 -7.17
C GLY A 47 -10.24 18.80 -6.41
N THR A 48 -9.93 18.95 -5.12
CA THR A 48 -10.48 20.05 -4.30
C THR A 48 -9.91 21.41 -4.70
N TYR A 49 -8.63 21.47 -5.05
CA TYR A 49 -8.02 22.67 -5.62
C TYR A 49 -8.64 23.03 -6.98
N ALA A 50 -8.86 22.03 -7.85
CA ALA A 50 -9.57 22.23 -9.12
C ALA A 50 -11.00 22.76 -8.93
N ALA A 51 -11.65 22.38 -7.82
CA ALA A 51 -12.99 22.86 -7.45
C ALA A 51 -12.99 24.30 -6.86
N GLY A 52 -11.83 24.95 -6.74
CA GLY A 52 -11.71 26.34 -6.27
C GLY A 52 -11.63 26.50 -4.76
N LEU A 53 -11.40 25.42 -4.01
CA LEU A 53 -11.18 25.50 -2.56
C LEU A 53 -9.83 26.14 -2.24
N SER A 54 -9.77 26.84 -1.10
CA SER A 54 -8.50 27.31 -0.55
C SER A 54 -7.58 26.11 -0.30
N PHE A 55 -6.27 26.27 -0.51
CA PHE A 55 -5.31 25.18 -0.32
C PHE A 55 -5.37 24.60 1.10
N HIS A 56 -5.61 25.46 2.09
CA HIS A 56 -5.69 25.06 3.49
C HIS A 56 -6.92 24.20 3.79
N ASP A 57 -8.09 24.56 3.25
CA ASP A 57 -9.32 23.77 3.41
C ASP A 57 -9.25 22.45 2.64
N ALA A 58 -8.64 22.46 1.45
CA ALA A 58 -8.38 21.28 0.64
C ALA A 58 -7.46 20.27 1.36
N GLU A 59 -6.39 20.75 1.99
CA GLU A 59 -5.46 19.92 2.75
C GLU A 59 -6.14 19.27 3.96
N HIS A 60 -6.87 20.06 4.75
CA HIS A 60 -7.59 19.55 5.92
C HIS A 60 -8.65 18.51 5.55
N LEU A 61 -9.46 18.78 4.52
CA LEU A 61 -10.48 17.85 4.05
C LEU A 61 -9.85 16.56 3.52
N SER A 62 -8.78 16.68 2.75
CA SER A 62 -8.06 15.52 2.22
C SER A 62 -7.49 14.69 3.36
N ALA A 63 -6.83 15.31 4.35
CA ALA A 63 -6.30 14.67 5.55
C ALA A 63 -7.37 13.85 6.28
N MET A 64 -8.54 14.44 6.52
CA MET A 64 -9.69 13.75 7.11
C MET A 64 -10.12 12.54 6.27
N LEU A 65 -10.29 12.72 4.96
CA LEU A 65 -10.74 11.64 4.08
C LEU A 65 -9.75 10.49 4.00
N GLY A 66 -8.44 10.75 3.87
CA GLY A 66 -7.48 9.64 3.81
C GLY A 66 -7.27 8.95 5.14
N LEU A 67 -7.55 9.58 6.29
CA LEU A 67 -7.62 8.82 7.55
C LEU A 67 -8.73 7.76 7.46
N LEU A 68 -9.93 8.11 6.99
CA LEU A 68 -11.03 7.15 6.81
C LEU A 68 -10.68 6.08 5.79
N VAL A 69 -10.06 6.46 4.67
CA VAL A 69 -9.63 5.51 3.64
C VAL A 69 -8.56 4.56 4.17
N TYR A 70 -7.56 5.08 4.88
CA TYR A 70 -6.51 4.26 5.50
C TYR A 70 -7.12 3.27 6.50
N LEU A 71 -8.06 3.71 7.34
CA LEU A 71 -8.75 2.83 8.28
C LEU A 71 -9.54 1.73 7.55
N GLY A 72 -10.32 2.09 6.53
CA GLY A 72 -11.09 1.13 5.74
C GLY A 72 -10.19 0.10 5.05
N VAL A 73 -9.10 0.55 4.44
CA VAL A 73 -8.10 -0.30 3.78
C VAL A 73 -7.38 -1.20 4.79
N PHE A 74 -7.03 -0.66 5.96
CA PHE A 74 -6.39 -1.41 7.03
C PHE A 74 -7.29 -2.54 7.51
N LEU A 75 -8.56 -2.26 7.81
CA LEU A 75 -9.55 -3.27 8.21
C LEU A 75 -9.78 -4.30 7.09
N TRP A 76 -9.85 -3.85 5.85
CA TRP A 76 -10.03 -4.71 4.68
C TRP A 76 -8.85 -5.66 4.45
N ALA A 77 -7.62 -5.21 4.71
CA ALA A 77 -6.43 -6.04 4.64
C ALA A 77 -6.49 -7.26 5.57
N PHE A 78 -7.14 -7.11 6.74
CA PHE A 78 -7.36 -8.22 7.66
C PHE A 78 -8.53 -9.12 7.26
N ALA A 79 -9.56 -8.60 6.57
CA ALA A 79 -10.69 -9.38 6.07
C ALA A 79 -10.38 -10.16 4.77
N ALA A 80 -9.44 -9.70 3.95
CA ALA A 80 -9.20 -10.24 2.60
C ALA A 80 -8.57 -11.65 2.60
N ARG A 81 -9.26 -12.68 2.10
CA ARG A 81 -8.72 -14.06 2.05
C ARG A 81 -7.41 -14.22 1.25
N SER A 82 -7.11 -13.32 0.31
CA SER A 82 -5.92 -13.40 -0.55
C SER A 82 -5.03 -12.17 -0.41
N VAL A 83 -3.80 -12.38 0.06
CA VAL A 83 -2.77 -11.33 0.16
C VAL A 83 -2.39 -10.78 -1.22
N LEU A 84 -2.36 -11.64 -2.24
CA LEU A 84 -2.03 -11.20 -3.61
C LEU A 84 -3.10 -10.26 -4.19
N ARG A 85 -4.39 -10.57 -3.99
CA ARG A 85 -5.47 -9.66 -4.44
C ARG A 85 -5.40 -8.33 -3.74
N LEU A 86 -5.15 -8.32 -2.43
CA LEU A 86 -4.97 -7.11 -1.63
C LEU A 86 -3.87 -6.21 -2.22
N TRP A 87 -2.68 -6.78 -2.48
CA TRP A 87 -1.57 -6.05 -3.12
C TRP A 87 -1.95 -5.51 -4.50
N MET A 88 -2.60 -6.32 -5.35
CA MET A 88 -3.02 -5.86 -6.68
C MET A 88 -4.01 -4.69 -6.58
N THR A 89 -5.04 -4.78 -5.76
CA THR A 89 -6.01 -3.68 -5.60
C THR A 89 -5.40 -2.43 -5.02
N LEU A 90 -4.44 -2.55 -4.10
CA LEU A 90 -3.72 -1.41 -3.54
C LEU A 90 -2.83 -0.75 -4.59
N ALA A 91 -2.05 -1.54 -5.32
CA ALA A 91 -1.15 -1.04 -6.35
C ALA A 91 -1.92 -0.43 -7.54
N VAL A 92 -2.95 -1.13 -8.02
CA VAL A 92 -3.81 -0.66 -9.11
C VAL A 92 -4.58 0.59 -8.67
N GLY A 93 -5.17 0.57 -7.48
CA GLY A 93 -5.90 1.71 -6.95
C GLY A 93 -5.02 2.94 -6.75
N ALA A 94 -3.82 2.77 -6.18
CA ALA A 94 -2.85 3.85 -6.02
C ALA A 94 -2.39 4.39 -7.38
N GLY A 95 -2.07 3.50 -8.33
CA GLY A 95 -1.63 3.90 -9.67
C GLY A 95 -2.70 4.63 -10.47
N VAL A 96 -3.95 4.17 -10.41
CA VAL A 96 -5.09 4.84 -11.07
C VAL A 96 -5.33 6.21 -10.46
N MET A 97 -5.33 6.34 -9.13
CA MET A 97 -5.55 7.63 -8.47
C MET A 97 -4.41 8.61 -8.71
N ALA A 98 -3.16 8.17 -8.63
CA ALA A 98 -2.01 9.01 -8.94
C ALA A 98 -1.99 9.44 -10.42
N GLY A 99 -2.35 8.53 -11.33
CA GLY A 99 -2.50 8.84 -12.75
C GLY A 99 -3.59 9.87 -13.01
N ALA A 100 -4.77 9.70 -12.41
CA ALA A 100 -5.86 10.66 -12.50
C ALA A 100 -5.48 12.03 -11.92
N ALA A 101 -4.78 12.07 -10.79
CA ALA A 101 -4.29 13.30 -10.17
C ALA A 101 -3.31 14.03 -11.10
N THR A 102 -2.39 13.29 -11.71
CA THR A 102 -1.40 13.85 -12.65
C THR A 102 -2.07 14.42 -13.89
N LEU A 103 -3.06 13.71 -14.45
CA LEU A 103 -3.83 14.21 -15.59
C LEU A 103 -4.62 15.48 -15.24
N LEU A 104 -5.22 15.51 -14.06
CA LEU A 104 -5.96 16.68 -13.60
C LEU A 104 -5.04 17.89 -13.37
N GLN A 105 -3.88 17.69 -12.73
CA GLN A 105 -2.87 18.73 -12.58
C GLN A 105 -2.39 19.26 -13.93
N ARG A 106 -2.18 18.39 -14.92
CA ARG A 106 -1.82 18.80 -16.30
C ARG A 106 -2.91 19.56 -17.03
N ALA A 107 -4.18 19.43 -16.63
CA ALA A 107 -5.28 20.18 -17.22
C ALA A 107 -5.48 21.56 -16.57
N LEU A 108 -4.93 21.75 -15.35
CA LEU A 108 -5.03 23.00 -14.58
C LEU A 108 -3.83 23.93 -14.80
N VAL A 109 -2.68 23.39 -15.18
CA VAL A 109 -1.43 24.12 -15.52
C VAL A 109 -1.35 24.32 -17.02
#